data_AF-A0AAV8DSB8-F1
#
_entry.id   AF-A0AAV8DSB8-F1
#
_cell.length_a   1.000
_cell.length_b   1.000
_cell.length_c   1.000
_cell.angle_alpha   90.00
_cell.angle_beta   90.00
_cell.angle_gamma   90.00
#
_symmetry.space_group_name_H-M   'P 1'
#
loop_
_entity.id
_entity.type
_entity.pdbx_description
1 polymer ?
#
loop_
_entity_poly.entity_id
_entity_poly.type
_entity_poly.pdbx_seq_one_letter_code
_entity_poly.pdbx_strand_id
1 'polypeptide(L)'
;MPASVLHLFLLFLFATNCSSYIQLVLASPETESQRDFHVLIKIKASLLGPTLSALPDWDPAAASPSHCFFTGVACDHQSRVISLNLTALPLRGVLPPEIALLDQLVNLTISQTNITSNLPAEISHLASLKLLNISNNNFTDAFPVIYPGGFPSLEVLDAYNNYFSGPLPVNLTTLPKLRYLHLGGNFFSGEIPESYSEISGLEYLGLHGNDLSGRIPASLGKLFKLKGMYLGYFNSFEGGIPAEFGSLASLVRLDMAGCNLTGPIPASLGQLKNLKTLFLQVNHLTGPIPATLGSLPYLESLDFDNNELTGEIPATFSQMIQLKLFNLFDNHL
;
A
#
# COMPACT_ATOMS: atom_id res chain seq x y z
N MET A 1 14.22 -34.29 51.92
CA MET A 1 13.84 -34.32 53.36
C MET A 1 14.92 -35.09 54.10
N PRO A 2 15.46 -34.64 55.25
CA PRO A 2 15.02 -33.59 56.20
C PRO A 2 15.83 -32.27 56.05
N ALA A 3 15.32 -31.05 56.28
CA ALA A 3 14.91 -30.34 57.52
C ALA A 3 16.08 -30.11 58.50
N SER A 4 16.42 -28.93 59.06
CA SER A 4 16.00 -27.51 58.98
C SER A 4 16.79 -26.73 60.06
N VAL A 5 16.85 -25.39 59.95
CA VAL A 5 17.10 -24.36 61.01
C VAL A 5 18.52 -23.76 61.19
N LEU A 6 18.72 -22.61 60.52
CA LEU A 6 19.07 -21.25 61.03
C LEU A 6 20.01 -21.08 62.26
N HIS A 7 21.15 -20.37 62.10
CA HIS A 7 21.51 -19.18 62.90
C HIS A 7 22.72 -18.39 62.37
N LEU A 8 22.49 -17.07 62.23
CA LEU A 8 23.37 -15.90 62.31
C LEU A 8 24.90 -16.07 62.22
N PHE A 9 25.52 -15.31 61.31
CA PHE A 9 26.68 -14.50 61.67
C PHE A 9 26.62 -13.11 61.04
N LEU A 10 26.70 -12.12 61.94
CA LEU A 10 26.87 -10.70 61.70
C LEU A 10 28.23 -10.41 61.05
N LEU A 11 28.26 -9.46 60.11
CA LEU A 11 29.41 -8.56 59.97
C LEU A 11 28.90 -7.14 59.71
N PHE A 12 28.87 -6.38 60.81
CA PHE A 12 28.88 -4.92 60.81
C PHE A 12 30.28 -4.45 60.39
N LEU A 13 30.36 -3.40 59.57
CA LEU A 13 31.35 -2.33 59.76
C LEU A 13 30.80 -1.03 59.16
N PHE A 14 30.48 -0.10 60.07
CA PHE A 14 30.12 1.29 59.80
C PHE A 14 31.39 2.11 59.53
N ALA A 15 31.36 3.00 58.53
CA ALA A 15 32.08 4.26 58.56
C ALA A 15 31.40 5.32 57.66
N THR A 16 30.58 6.14 58.30
CA THR A 16 30.40 7.61 58.14
C THR A 16 29.97 8.22 56.79
N ASN A 17 28.68 8.60 56.76
CA ASN A 17 28.08 9.85 56.25
C ASN A 17 28.51 10.42 54.89
N CYS A 18 27.73 10.10 53.85
CA CYS A 18 27.26 11.12 52.92
C CYS A 18 25.77 10.88 52.61
N SER A 19 24.98 11.96 52.72
CA SER A 19 23.54 11.97 52.50
C SER A 19 23.20 11.65 51.05
N SER A 20 22.55 10.52 50.82
CA SER A 20 21.67 10.33 49.67
C SER A 20 20.73 9.17 49.94
N TYR A 21 19.48 9.50 50.27
CA TYR A 21 18.35 8.60 50.10
C TYR A 21 18.34 8.12 48.65
N ILE A 22 18.88 6.93 48.38
CA ILE A 22 18.49 6.19 47.19
C ILE A 22 17.10 5.65 47.52
N GLN A 23 16.07 6.44 47.22
CA GLN A 23 14.76 5.85 46.97
C GLN A 23 14.90 5.02 45.71
N LEU A 24 14.99 3.71 45.89
CA LEU A 24 14.72 2.76 44.83
C LEU A 24 13.23 2.90 44.50
N VAL A 25 12.89 3.87 43.64
CA VAL A 25 11.57 3.94 43.02
C VAL A 25 11.49 2.69 42.15
N LEU A 26 10.78 1.69 42.63
CA LEU A 26 10.25 0.64 41.76
C LEU A 26 9.37 1.36 40.76
N ALA A 27 9.88 1.61 39.55
CA ALA A 27 9.07 2.10 38.45
C ALA A 27 7.93 1.09 38.30
N SER A 28 6.70 1.55 38.53
CA SER A 28 5.51 0.76 38.25
C SER A 28 5.57 0.30 36.79
N PRO A 29 5.09 -0.92 36.46
CA PRO A 29 4.98 -1.33 35.07
C PRO A 29 4.22 -0.27 34.29
N GLU A 30 4.84 0.23 33.23
CA GLU A 30 4.23 1.25 32.39
C GLU A 30 2.94 0.70 31.78
N THR A 31 1.85 1.46 31.89
CA THR A 31 0.56 1.07 31.29
C THR A 31 0.65 1.09 29.76
N GLU A 32 -0.15 0.29 29.06
CA GLU A 32 -0.12 0.26 27.59
C GLU A 32 -0.46 1.62 26.95
N SER A 33 -1.35 2.40 27.58
CA SER A 33 -1.66 3.76 27.12
C SER A 33 -0.48 4.73 27.29
N GLN A 34 0.32 4.57 28.34
CA GLN A 34 1.57 5.32 28.50
C GLN A 34 2.60 4.91 27.42
N ARG A 35 2.65 3.63 27.04
CA ARG A 35 3.50 3.16 25.95
C ARG A 35 3.15 3.85 24.63
N ASP A 36 1.86 3.90 24.28
CA ASP A 36 1.40 4.55 23.05
C ASP A 36 1.77 6.05 23.04
N PHE A 37 1.62 6.74 24.18
CA PHE A 37 2.10 8.13 24.35
C PHE A 37 3.59 8.26 24.03
N HIS A 38 4.45 7.42 24.62
CA HIS A 38 5.90 7.49 24.38
C HIS A 38 6.27 7.19 22.92
N VAL A 39 5.54 6.28 22.26
CA VAL A 39 5.73 6.00 20.83
C VAL A 39 5.40 7.23 19.99
N LEU A 40 4.29 7.93 20.29
CA LEU A 40 3.95 9.18 19.61
C LEU A 40 5.02 10.26 19.81
N ILE A 41 5.58 10.41 21.01
CA ILE A 41 6.66 11.37 21.25
C ILE A 41 7.94 10.99 20.48
N LYS A 42 8.26 9.70 20.33
CA LYS A 42 9.36 9.25 19.46
C LYS A 42 9.10 9.57 17.99
N ILE A 43 7.88 9.36 17.51
CA ILE A 43 7.48 9.75 16.16
C ILE A 43 7.65 11.26 15.98
N LYS A 44 7.15 12.09 16.90
CA LYS A 44 7.39 13.54 16.85
C LYS A 44 8.87 13.88 16.75
N ALA A 45 9.72 13.25 17.55
CA ALA A 45 11.16 13.52 17.57
C ALA A 45 11.87 13.15 16.24
N SER A 46 11.31 12.21 15.47
CA SER A 46 11.80 11.82 14.15
C SER A 46 11.28 12.71 13.00
N LEU A 47 10.35 13.62 13.29
CA LEU A 47 9.68 14.49 12.33
C LEU A 47 10.07 15.96 12.53
N LEU A 48 10.09 16.70 11.43
CA LEU A 48 10.36 18.14 11.39
C LEU A 48 9.25 18.83 10.61
N GLY A 49 8.79 19.99 11.11
CA GLY A 49 7.87 20.87 10.39
C GLY A 49 8.60 21.98 9.61
N PRO A 50 7.86 22.95 9.04
CA PRO A 50 8.44 24.05 8.26
C PRO A 50 9.44 24.89 9.03
N THR A 51 9.18 25.11 10.32
CA THR A 51 10.02 25.87 11.26
C THR A 51 10.88 24.97 12.13
N LEU A 52 11.17 23.74 11.68
CA LEU A 52 11.81 22.65 12.44
C LEU A 52 10.96 22.08 13.59
N SER A 53 9.87 22.72 13.97
CA SER A 53 8.89 22.18 14.92
C SER A 53 7.76 21.46 14.15
N ALA A 54 7.67 20.15 14.32
CA ALA A 54 6.51 19.36 13.90
C ALA A 54 5.51 19.21 15.04
N LEU A 55 4.22 19.13 14.71
CA LEU A 55 3.15 18.67 15.61
C LEU A 55 3.19 19.39 16.98
N PRO A 56 2.93 20.72 17.02
CA PRO A 56 3.19 21.53 18.21
C PRO A 56 2.38 21.11 19.44
N ASP A 57 1.18 20.54 19.23
CA ASP A 57 0.26 20.05 20.25
C ASP A 57 0.63 18.67 20.84
N TRP A 58 1.56 17.94 20.21
CA TRP A 58 2.12 16.70 20.75
C TRP A 58 3.12 17.02 21.87
N ASP A 59 2.66 17.57 22.99
CA ASP A 59 3.50 18.04 24.09
C ASP A 59 4.17 16.87 24.85
N PRO A 60 5.51 16.77 24.87
CA PRO A 60 6.23 15.74 25.63
C PRO A 60 6.03 15.83 27.15
N ALA A 61 5.58 16.98 27.67
CA ALA A 61 5.27 17.16 29.09
C ALA A 61 3.83 16.78 29.45
N ALA A 62 2.97 16.49 28.46
CA ALA A 62 1.60 16.07 28.71
C ALA A 62 1.54 14.65 29.30
N ALA A 63 0.45 14.33 30.00
CA ALA A 63 0.23 13.01 30.58
C ALA A 63 -0.87 12.26 29.82
N SER A 64 -0.75 10.94 29.66
CA SER A 64 -1.87 10.10 29.18
C SER A 64 -3.12 10.36 30.05
N PRO A 65 -4.33 10.47 29.45
CA PRO A 65 -4.69 10.16 28.06
C PRO A 65 -4.68 11.36 27.09
N SER A 66 -3.93 12.43 27.37
CA SER A 66 -3.92 13.65 26.54
C SER A 66 -3.51 13.41 25.08
N HIS A 67 -2.70 12.39 24.80
CA HIS A 67 -2.32 12.02 23.43
C HIS A 67 -3.51 11.66 22.54
N CYS A 68 -4.65 11.29 23.12
CA CYS A 68 -5.87 11.03 22.36
C CYS A 68 -6.50 12.29 21.76
N PHE A 69 -6.02 13.47 22.15
CA PHE A 69 -6.42 14.77 21.57
C PHE A 69 -5.34 15.38 20.67
N PHE A 70 -4.22 14.68 20.49
CA PHE A 70 -3.18 15.11 19.57
C PHE A 70 -3.70 15.11 18.13
N THR A 71 -3.25 16.08 17.35
CA THR A 71 -3.59 16.24 15.94
C THR A 71 -3.27 14.95 15.20
N GLY A 72 -4.29 14.40 14.53
CA GLY A 72 -4.17 13.17 13.76
C GLY A 72 -4.30 11.87 14.57
N VAL A 73 -4.38 11.93 15.90
CA VAL A 73 -4.49 10.73 16.75
C VAL A 73 -5.95 10.47 17.10
N ALA A 74 -6.38 9.22 17.02
CA ALA A 74 -7.62 8.75 17.64
C ALA A 74 -7.35 7.53 18.51
N CYS A 75 -8.04 7.48 19.65
CA CYS A 75 -7.93 6.38 20.60
C CYS A 75 -9.24 5.61 20.76
N ASP A 76 -9.14 4.39 21.28
CA ASP A 76 -10.28 3.65 21.83
C ASP A 76 -10.64 4.09 23.27
N HIS A 77 -11.62 3.40 23.86
CA HIS A 77 -12.06 3.63 25.24
C HIS A 77 -11.02 3.29 26.34
N GLN A 78 -9.95 2.56 26.03
CA GLN A 78 -8.79 2.35 26.91
C GLN A 78 -7.69 3.39 26.70
N SER A 79 -7.91 4.40 25.87
CA SER A 79 -6.89 5.38 25.49
C SER A 79 -5.70 4.75 24.75
N ARG A 80 -5.94 3.64 24.03
CA ARG A 80 -4.97 3.03 23.10
C ARG A 80 -5.12 3.66 21.72
N VAL A 81 -4.03 3.89 21.01
CA VAL A 81 -4.04 4.55 19.70
C VAL A 81 -4.52 3.57 18.63
N ILE A 82 -5.64 3.90 17.99
CA ILE A 82 -6.26 3.09 16.93
C ILE A 82 -6.15 3.73 15.54
N SER A 83 -5.89 5.04 15.47
CA SER A 83 -5.69 5.74 14.21
C SER A 83 -4.60 6.81 14.36
N LEU A 84 -3.72 6.87 13.37
CA LEU A 84 -2.75 7.95 13.16
C LEU A 84 -2.89 8.47 11.73
N ASN A 85 -3.43 9.67 11.58
CA ASN A 85 -3.63 10.34 10.29
C ASN A 85 -2.91 11.69 10.27
N LEU A 86 -1.81 11.77 9.52
CA LEU A 86 -0.96 12.95 9.37
C LEU A 86 -1.01 13.53 7.95
N THR A 87 -2.07 13.26 7.19
CA THR A 87 -2.20 13.65 5.78
C THR A 87 -2.05 15.16 5.56
N ALA A 88 -1.32 15.53 4.51
CA ALA A 88 -1.14 16.91 4.04
C ALA A 88 -0.57 17.88 5.09
N LEU A 89 0.01 17.35 6.17
CA LEU A 89 0.79 18.14 7.11
C LEU A 89 2.18 18.37 6.52
N PRO A 90 2.79 19.56 6.69
CA PRO A 90 4.09 19.88 6.10
C PRO A 90 5.23 19.24 6.91
N LEU A 91 5.18 17.92 7.04
CA LEU A 91 6.11 17.09 7.79
C LEU A 91 7.19 16.55 6.87
N ARG A 92 8.42 16.52 7.37
CA ARG A 92 9.55 15.79 6.78
C ARG A 92 10.27 14.99 7.87
N GLY A 93 11.12 14.05 7.49
CA GLY A 93 11.87 13.23 8.44
C GLY A 93 11.76 11.76 8.08
N VAL A 94 11.76 10.89 9.09
CA VAL A 94 11.69 9.44 8.91
C VAL A 94 10.58 8.84 9.77
N LEU A 95 10.03 7.71 9.37
CA LEU A 95 9.12 6.94 10.22
C LEU A 95 9.95 5.97 11.08
N PRO A 96 9.94 6.10 12.43
CA PRO A 96 10.77 5.27 13.28
C PRO A 96 10.16 3.87 13.44
N PRO A 97 10.98 2.82 13.64
CA PRO A 97 10.49 1.44 13.78
C PRO A 97 9.57 1.25 14.99
N GLU A 98 9.66 2.09 16.02
CA GLU A 98 8.77 2.06 17.18
C GLU A 98 7.29 2.31 16.85
N ILE A 99 6.95 2.80 15.65
CA ILE A 99 5.56 2.84 15.18
C ILE A 99 4.86 1.47 15.34
N ALA A 100 5.63 0.38 15.18
CA ALA A 100 5.17 -0.99 15.31
C ALA A 100 4.69 -1.37 16.73
N LEU A 101 4.99 -0.55 17.74
CA LEU A 101 4.56 -0.76 19.12
C LEU A 101 3.13 -0.25 19.39
N LEU A 102 2.51 0.48 18.45
CA LEU A 102 1.10 0.84 18.50
C LEU A 102 0.23 -0.37 18.11
N ASP A 103 0.17 -1.39 18.97
CA ASP A 103 -0.41 -2.70 18.65
C ASP A 103 -1.94 -2.70 18.38
N GLN A 104 -2.65 -1.63 18.78
CA GLN A 104 -4.07 -1.42 18.47
C GLN A 104 -4.30 -0.59 17.20
N LEU A 105 -3.24 -0.15 16.51
CA LEU A 105 -3.36 0.73 15.34
C LEU A 105 -4.10 0.01 14.21
N VAL A 106 -5.26 0.56 13.83
CA VAL A 106 -6.13 0.06 12.74
C VAL A 106 -5.91 0.85 11.46
N ASN A 107 -5.63 2.15 11.58
CA ASN A 107 -5.43 3.07 10.47
C ASN A 107 -4.11 3.85 10.65
N LEU A 108 -3.20 3.68 9.70
CA LEU A 108 -2.02 4.50 9.55
C LEU A 108 -2.08 5.21 8.19
N THR A 109 -2.37 6.50 8.22
CA THR A 109 -2.42 7.35 7.03
C THR A 109 -1.40 8.48 7.18
N ILE A 110 -0.32 8.42 6.42
CA ILE A 110 0.70 9.46 6.33
C ILE A 110 0.85 9.76 4.83
N SER A 111 -0.05 10.56 4.27
CA SER A 111 -0.12 10.82 2.83
C SER A 111 0.10 12.29 2.49
N GLN A 112 0.70 12.59 1.35
CA GLN A 112 1.01 13.98 0.92
C GLN A 112 1.89 14.70 1.93
N THR A 113 2.96 14.02 2.36
CA THR A 113 3.97 14.57 3.27
C THR A 113 5.36 14.37 2.67
N ASN A 114 6.41 14.89 3.31
CA ASN A 114 7.79 14.75 2.84
C ASN A 114 8.56 13.74 3.69
N ILE A 115 7.92 12.63 4.11
CA ILE A 115 8.62 11.56 4.84
C ILE A 115 9.59 10.88 3.89
N THR A 116 10.80 10.64 4.39
CA THR A 116 11.95 10.16 3.62
C THR A 116 12.46 8.81 4.15
N SER A 117 13.51 8.30 3.52
CA SER A 117 14.22 7.08 3.92
C SER A 117 13.37 5.83 3.72
N ASN A 118 13.86 4.68 4.17
CA ASN A 118 13.21 3.40 3.98
C ASN A 118 12.00 3.26 4.92
N LEU A 119 10.96 2.55 4.47
CA LEU A 119 9.87 2.13 5.33
C LEU A 119 10.40 1.07 6.33
N PRO A 120 10.26 1.25 7.66
CA PRO A 120 10.78 0.30 8.64
C PRO A 120 10.07 -1.05 8.53
N ALA A 121 10.81 -2.16 8.50
CA ALA A 121 10.24 -3.50 8.30
C ALA A 121 9.35 -3.95 9.48
N GLU A 122 9.60 -3.41 10.67
CA GLU A 122 8.84 -3.65 11.89
C GLU A 122 7.38 -3.24 11.75
N ILE A 123 7.05 -2.34 10.81
CA ILE A 123 5.66 -1.95 10.54
C ILE A 123 4.76 -3.16 10.26
N SER A 124 5.34 -4.24 9.72
CA SER A 124 4.65 -5.51 9.47
C SER A 124 4.14 -6.21 10.73
N HIS A 125 4.62 -5.84 11.93
CA HIS A 125 4.13 -6.37 13.21
C HIS A 125 2.80 -5.75 13.68
N LEU A 126 2.28 -4.72 13.00
CA LEU A 126 1.01 -4.10 13.36
C LEU A 126 -0.16 -5.06 13.05
N ALA A 127 -0.50 -5.89 14.04
CA ALA A 127 -1.49 -6.97 13.91
C ALA A 127 -2.92 -6.49 13.63
N SER A 128 -3.25 -5.31 14.14
CA SER A 128 -4.58 -4.69 14.03
C SER A 128 -4.75 -3.83 12.77
N LEU A 129 -3.66 -3.55 12.04
CA LEU A 129 -3.67 -2.58 10.94
C LEU A 129 -4.49 -3.12 9.78
N LYS A 130 -5.49 -2.32 9.37
CA LYS A 130 -6.35 -2.59 8.22
C LYS A 130 -6.03 -1.69 7.04
N LEU A 131 -5.63 -0.46 7.32
CA LEU A 131 -5.31 0.55 6.31
C LEU A 131 -3.91 1.10 6.57
N LEU A 132 -3.02 0.88 5.59
CA LEU A 132 -1.73 1.55 5.48
C LEU A 132 -1.74 2.41 4.23
N ASN A 133 -1.75 3.73 4.40
CA ASN A 133 -1.64 4.70 3.31
C ASN A 133 -0.43 5.60 3.55
N ILE A 134 0.63 5.38 2.79
CA ILE A 134 1.89 6.12 2.79
C ILE A 134 2.13 6.84 1.47
N SER A 135 1.06 7.05 0.69
CA SER A 135 1.14 7.61 -0.67
C SER A 135 1.61 9.07 -0.70
N ASN A 136 2.22 9.48 -1.81
CA ASN A 136 2.72 10.84 -2.02
C ASN A 136 3.70 11.25 -0.91
N ASN A 137 4.79 10.48 -0.80
CA ASN A 137 5.91 10.74 0.10
C ASN A 137 7.24 10.60 -0.66
N ASN A 138 8.34 10.62 0.08
CA ASN A 138 9.68 10.44 -0.43
C ASN A 138 10.32 9.15 0.15
N PHE A 139 9.53 8.08 0.38
CA PHE A 139 10.08 6.80 0.84
C PHE A 139 10.98 6.21 -0.24
N THR A 140 12.17 5.74 0.14
CA THR A 140 13.21 5.22 -0.76
C THR A 140 13.44 3.73 -0.57
N ASP A 141 14.41 3.19 -1.33
CA ASP A 141 14.91 1.81 -1.24
C ASP A 141 13.85 0.75 -1.58
N ALA A 142 14.16 -0.52 -1.34
CA ALA A 142 13.21 -1.60 -1.58
C ALA A 142 12.06 -1.56 -0.58
N PHE A 143 10.86 -1.96 -1.04
CA PHE A 143 9.75 -2.19 -0.14
C PHE A 143 10.15 -3.27 0.89
N PRO A 144 9.91 -3.07 2.20
CA PRO A 144 10.44 -3.95 3.23
C PRO A 144 9.89 -5.37 3.09
N VAL A 145 10.75 -6.34 3.45
CA VAL A 145 10.36 -7.75 3.50
C VAL A 145 9.29 -7.92 4.58
N ILE A 146 8.14 -8.48 4.20
CA ILE A 146 7.08 -8.84 5.12
C ILE A 146 7.34 -10.28 5.58
N TYR A 147 7.63 -10.45 6.87
CA TYR A 147 7.81 -11.77 7.45
C TYR A 147 6.48 -12.55 7.49
N PRO A 148 6.51 -13.89 7.40
CA PRO A 148 5.31 -14.72 7.54
C PRO A 148 4.52 -14.35 8.81
N GLY A 149 3.21 -14.08 8.65
CA GLY A 149 2.35 -13.63 9.73
C GLY A 149 2.34 -12.11 9.97
N GLY A 150 3.15 -11.34 9.22
CA GLY A 150 3.06 -9.89 9.19
C GLY A 150 1.74 -9.42 8.58
N PHE A 151 1.21 -8.30 9.09
CA PHE A 151 -0.02 -7.66 8.62
C PHE A 151 -1.24 -8.62 8.50
N PRO A 152 -1.59 -9.38 9.55
CA PRO A 152 -2.65 -10.38 9.50
C PRO A 152 -4.05 -9.77 9.25
N SER A 153 -4.21 -8.46 9.45
CA SER A 153 -5.46 -7.75 9.24
C SER A 153 -5.44 -6.75 8.09
N LEU A 154 -4.34 -6.62 7.34
CA LEU A 154 -4.21 -5.55 6.37
C LEU A 154 -5.13 -5.78 5.16
N GLU A 155 -5.94 -4.78 4.86
CA GLU A 155 -6.94 -4.79 3.79
C GLU A 155 -6.54 -3.84 2.66
N VAL A 156 -5.96 -2.70 3.02
CA VAL A 156 -5.57 -1.62 2.10
C VAL A 156 -4.10 -1.28 2.30
N LEU A 157 -3.32 -1.44 1.23
CA LEU A 157 -1.94 -0.96 1.13
C LEU A 157 -1.86 0.03 -0.04
N ASP A 158 -1.66 1.31 0.31
CA ASP A 158 -1.42 2.38 -0.66
C ASP A 158 -0.04 3.01 -0.43
N ALA A 159 0.89 2.70 -1.34
CA ALA A 159 2.26 3.23 -1.36
C ALA A 159 2.54 4.05 -2.62
N TYR A 160 1.48 4.56 -3.26
CA TYR A 160 1.59 5.31 -4.50
C TYR A 160 2.47 6.55 -4.42
N ASN A 161 3.16 6.86 -5.52
CA ASN A 161 3.92 8.10 -5.67
C ASN A 161 4.97 8.27 -4.55
N ASN A 162 5.98 7.41 -4.61
CA ASN A 162 7.14 7.37 -3.72
C ASN A 162 8.40 7.06 -4.56
N TYR A 163 9.53 6.81 -3.92
CA TYR A 163 10.79 6.41 -4.56
C TYR A 163 11.16 4.96 -4.23
N PHE A 164 10.18 4.09 -3.98
CA PHE A 164 10.45 2.66 -3.77
C PHE A 164 11.05 2.06 -5.05
N SER A 165 12.06 1.21 -4.91
CA SER A 165 12.79 0.62 -6.04
C SER A 165 13.04 -0.87 -5.86
N GLY A 166 13.63 -1.51 -6.88
CA GLY A 166 13.86 -2.96 -6.88
C GLY A 166 12.60 -3.76 -7.25
N PRO A 167 12.59 -5.09 -7.00
CA PRO A 167 11.47 -5.94 -7.44
C PRO A 167 10.20 -5.70 -6.63
N LEU A 168 9.06 -5.99 -7.25
CA LEU A 168 7.77 -6.02 -6.56
C LEU A 168 7.79 -7.02 -5.38
N PRO A 169 7.27 -6.64 -4.19
CA PRO A 169 7.36 -7.48 -3.00
C PRO A 169 6.46 -8.72 -3.11
N VAL A 170 7.07 -9.89 -3.21
CA VAL A 170 6.35 -11.17 -3.33
C VAL A 170 5.63 -11.59 -2.05
N ASN A 171 6.11 -11.15 -0.88
CA ASN A 171 5.53 -11.50 0.41
C ASN A 171 4.12 -10.93 0.63
N LEU A 172 3.69 -9.94 -0.16
CA LEU A 172 2.30 -9.45 -0.14
C LEU A 172 1.27 -10.54 -0.46
N THR A 173 1.69 -11.59 -1.18
CA THR A 173 0.85 -12.76 -1.50
C THR A 173 0.42 -13.56 -0.28
N THR A 174 1.09 -13.37 0.85
CA THR A 174 0.78 -14.04 2.13
C THR A 174 -0.27 -13.30 2.97
N LEU A 175 -0.67 -12.09 2.57
CA LEU A 175 -1.59 -11.25 3.34
C LEU A 175 -3.04 -11.73 3.16
N PRO A 176 -3.69 -12.25 4.22
CA PRO A 176 -4.94 -13.01 4.08
C PRO A 176 -6.16 -12.14 3.77
N LYS A 177 -6.10 -10.83 4.01
CA LYS A 177 -7.25 -9.90 3.87
C LYS A 177 -7.03 -8.80 2.83
N LEU A 178 -5.89 -8.80 2.14
CA LEU A 178 -5.53 -7.74 1.21
C LEU A 178 -6.56 -7.68 0.06
N ARG A 179 -7.16 -6.50 -0.12
CA ARG A 179 -8.14 -6.23 -1.17
C ARG A 179 -7.77 -5.03 -2.04
N TYR A 180 -6.93 -4.13 -1.55
CA TYR A 180 -6.49 -2.96 -2.30
C TYR A 180 -4.96 -2.87 -2.23
N LEU A 181 -4.31 -2.97 -3.39
CA LEU A 181 -2.87 -2.84 -3.52
C LEU A 181 -2.53 -1.78 -4.55
N HIS A 182 -1.84 -0.74 -4.10
CA HIS A 182 -1.44 0.38 -4.95
C HIS A 182 0.05 0.68 -4.74
N LEU A 183 0.86 0.32 -5.74
CA LEU A 183 2.31 0.48 -5.78
C LEU A 183 2.74 1.38 -6.97
N GLY A 184 1.78 2.03 -7.63
CA GLY A 184 2.06 2.86 -8.81
C GLY A 184 2.87 4.11 -8.48
N GLY A 185 3.47 4.74 -9.49
CA GLY A 185 4.28 5.95 -9.31
C GLY A 185 5.52 5.70 -8.44
N ASN A 186 6.25 4.64 -8.71
CA ASN A 186 7.48 4.28 -8.00
C ASN A 186 8.56 3.90 -9.04
N PHE A 187 9.65 3.31 -8.59
CA PHE A 187 10.75 2.81 -9.44
C PHE A 187 10.89 1.29 -9.29
N PHE A 188 9.77 0.58 -9.07
CA PHE A 188 9.80 -0.89 -9.03
C PHE A 188 10.20 -1.42 -10.41
N SER A 189 11.06 -2.44 -10.43
CA SER A 189 11.62 -3.01 -11.66
C SER A 189 11.49 -4.53 -11.70
N GLY A 190 11.81 -5.13 -12.84
CA GLY A 190 11.64 -6.57 -13.07
C GLY A 190 10.18 -6.94 -13.37
N GLU A 191 9.84 -8.20 -13.19
CA GLU A 191 8.55 -8.74 -13.64
C GLU A 191 7.44 -8.58 -12.61
N ILE A 192 6.19 -8.58 -13.07
CA ILE A 192 5.04 -8.81 -12.19
C ILE A 192 5.08 -10.28 -11.74
N PRO A 193 5.19 -10.59 -10.43
CA PRO A 193 5.27 -11.98 -9.98
C PRO A 193 3.99 -12.76 -10.32
N GLU A 194 4.11 -13.96 -10.88
CA GLU A 194 2.95 -14.82 -11.16
C GLU A 194 2.11 -15.10 -9.91
N SER A 195 2.76 -15.13 -8.74
CA SER A 195 2.14 -15.35 -7.44
C SER A 195 1.20 -14.22 -7.00
N TYR A 196 1.21 -13.06 -7.65
CA TYR A 196 0.20 -12.00 -7.40
C TYR A 196 -1.22 -12.50 -7.72
N SER A 197 -1.35 -13.53 -8.55
CA SER A 197 -2.62 -14.22 -8.78
C SER A 197 -3.18 -14.98 -7.57
N GLU A 198 -2.37 -15.22 -6.53
CA GLU A 198 -2.78 -15.90 -5.31
C GLU A 198 -3.44 -14.95 -4.29
N ILE A 199 -3.43 -13.63 -4.54
CA ILE A 199 -4.15 -12.63 -3.74
C ILE A 199 -5.64 -12.65 -4.13
N SER A 200 -6.31 -13.78 -3.91
CA SER A 200 -7.69 -14.05 -4.37
C SER A 200 -8.75 -13.06 -3.85
N GLY A 201 -8.42 -12.27 -2.81
CA GLY A 201 -9.24 -11.18 -2.28
C GLY A 201 -9.14 -9.85 -3.01
N LEU A 202 -8.22 -9.71 -3.98
CA LEU A 202 -7.86 -8.42 -4.56
C LEU A 202 -8.98 -7.82 -5.42
N GLU A 203 -9.35 -6.58 -5.10
CA GLU A 203 -10.35 -5.76 -5.80
C GLU A 203 -9.72 -4.61 -6.59
N TYR A 204 -8.53 -4.15 -6.18
CA TYR A 204 -7.79 -3.09 -6.85
C TYR A 204 -6.30 -3.43 -6.93
N LEU A 205 -5.75 -3.38 -8.14
CA LEU A 205 -4.32 -3.53 -8.40
C LEU A 205 -3.84 -2.34 -9.23
N GLY A 206 -2.98 -1.50 -8.65
CA GLY A 206 -2.32 -0.44 -9.41
C GLY A 206 -0.80 -0.56 -9.32
N LEU A 207 -0.18 -0.80 -10.48
CA LEU A 207 1.26 -0.94 -10.70
C LEU A 207 1.77 0.05 -11.77
N HIS A 208 0.90 0.93 -12.26
CA HIS A 208 1.20 1.96 -13.26
C HIS A 208 2.31 2.90 -12.82
N GLY A 209 3.08 3.47 -13.75
CA GLY A 209 4.14 4.43 -13.41
C GLY A 209 5.30 3.81 -12.65
N ASN A 210 5.84 2.69 -13.13
CA ASN A 210 7.03 2.02 -12.60
C ASN A 210 7.98 1.65 -13.75
N ASP A 211 9.08 0.95 -13.47
CA ASP A 211 10.03 0.41 -14.44
C ASP A 211 9.83 -1.13 -14.65
N LEU A 212 8.58 -1.61 -14.59
CA LEU A 212 8.29 -3.04 -14.70
C LEU A 212 8.47 -3.55 -16.13
N SER A 213 8.93 -4.79 -16.26
CA SER A 213 9.29 -5.42 -17.52
C SER A 213 8.83 -6.88 -17.61
N GLY A 214 9.23 -7.57 -18.68
CA GLY A 214 8.84 -8.97 -18.93
C GLY A 214 7.38 -9.10 -19.33
N ARG A 215 6.84 -10.32 -19.26
CA ARG A 215 5.45 -10.58 -19.68
C ARG A 215 4.47 -10.32 -18.55
N ILE A 216 3.29 -9.83 -18.90
CA ILE A 216 2.16 -9.74 -17.98
C ILE A 216 1.67 -11.17 -17.68
N PRO A 217 1.63 -11.61 -16.41
CA PRO A 217 1.20 -12.96 -16.08
C PRO A 217 -0.27 -13.19 -16.44
N ALA A 218 -0.52 -14.17 -17.31
CA ALA A 218 -1.87 -14.65 -17.63
C ALA A 218 -2.63 -15.10 -16.37
N SER A 219 -1.91 -15.57 -15.35
CA SER A 219 -2.47 -15.98 -14.07
C SER A 219 -3.23 -14.88 -13.34
N LEU A 220 -2.95 -13.60 -13.61
CA LEU A 220 -3.75 -12.49 -13.05
C LEU A 220 -5.23 -12.58 -13.43
N GLY A 221 -5.57 -13.26 -14.54
CA GLY A 221 -6.96 -13.57 -14.92
C GLY A 221 -7.73 -14.40 -13.88
N LYS A 222 -7.05 -15.02 -12.90
CA LYS A 222 -7.68 -15.72 -11.77
C LYS A 222 -8.29 -14.78 -10.72
N LEU A 223 -7.96 -13.48 -10.73
CA LEU A 223 -8.42 -12.49 -9.75
C LEU A 223 -9.86 -12.03 -10.02
N PHE A 224 -10.83 -12.95 -9.91
CA PHE A 224 -12.23 -12.72 -10.30
C PHE A 224 -12.95 -11.59 -9.52
N LYS A 225 -12.41 -11.15 -8.38
CA LYS A 225 -12.91 -10.01 -7.58
C LYS A 225 -12.36 -8.65 -8.04
N LEU A 226 -11.36 -8.64 -8.93
CA LEU A 226 -10.69 -7.42 -9.34
C LEU A 226 -11.65 -6.52 -10.10
N LYS A 227 -11.76 -5.26 -9.64
CA LYS A 227 -12.60 -4.21 -10.20
C LYS A 227 -11.76 -3.18 -10.96
N GLY A 228 -10.56 -2.88 -10.47
CA GLY A 228 -9.63 -1.95 -11.12
C GLY A 228 -8.26 -2.58 -11.32
N MET A 229 -7.79 -2.60 -12.56
CA MET A 229 -6.43 -2.99 -12.92
C MET A 229 -5.76 -1.84 -13.67
N TYR A 230 -4.67 -1.31 -13.09
CA TYR A 230 -3.90 -0.20 -13.65
C TYR A 230 -2.45 -0.63 -13.80
N LEU A 231 -2.05 -1.01 -15.02
CA LEU A 231 -0.70 -1.41 -15.38
C LEU A 231 0.00 -0.36 -16.26
N GLY A 232 -0.76 0.60 -16.80
CA GLY A 232 -0.33 1.60 -17.78
C GLY A 232 0.84 2.50 -17.36
N TYR A 233 1.40 3.23 -18.32
CA TYR A 233 2.38 4.31 -18.22
C TYR A 233 3.71 3.93 -17.57
N PHE A 234 4.82 4.25 -18.24
CA PHE A 234 6.23 4.04 -17.82
C PHE A 234 6.70 2.60 -17.67
N ASN A 235 5.80 1.61 -17.55
CA ASN A 235 6.17 0.21 -17.63
C ASN A 235 6.50 -0.19 -19.09
N SER A 236 7.36 -1.20 -19.27
CA SER A 236 7.77 -1.70 -20.59
C SER A 236 7.61 -3.21 -20.66
N PHE A 237 6.40 -3.68 -20.96
CA PHE A 237 6.09 -5.10 -21.02
C PHE A 237 6.46 -5.73 -22.36
N GLU A 238 6.70 -7.04 -22.33
CA GLU A 238 6.86 -7.89 -23.50
C GLU A 238 5.55 -8.59 -23.86
N GLY A 239 5.31 -8.76 -25.15
CA GLY A 239 4.09 -9.42 -25.65
C GLY A 239 2.87 -8.50 -25.56
N GLY A 240 1.70 -9.10 -25.43
CA GLY A 240 0.42 -8.41 -25.50
C GLY A 240 -0.45 -8.61 -24.26
N ILE A 241 -1.72 -8.28 -24.43
CA ILE A 241 -2.72 -8.44 -23.38
C ILE A 241 -3.06 -9.94 -23.24
N PRO A 242 -2.96 -10.56 -22.05
CA PRO A 242 -3.35 -11.95 -21.87
C PRO A 242 -4.84 -12.18 -22.14
N ALA A 243 -5.17 -13.21 -22.91
CA ALA A 243 -6.57 -13.53 -23.22
C ALA A 243 -7.37 -13.94 -21.97
N GLU A 244 -6.69 -14.48 -20.96
CA GLU A 244 -7.21 -14.86 -19.65
C GLU A 244 -7.85 -13.69 -18.91
N PHE A 245 -7.49 -12.44 -19.25
CA PHE A 245 -8.10 -11.26 -18.65
C PHE A 245 -9.59 -11.16 -18.94
N GLY A 246 -10.11 -11.84 -19.97
CA GLY A 246 -11.55 -12.01 -20.19
C GLY A 246 -12.29 -12.71 -19.04
N SER A 247 -11.58 -13.39 -18.13
CA SER A 247 -12.13 -14.08 -16.96
C SER A 247 -12.33 -13.17 -15.75
N LEU A 248 -11.90 -11.91 -15.80
CA LEU A 248 -12.01 -10.94 -14.71
C LEU A 248 -13.45 -10.40 -14.58
N ALA A 249 -14.39 -11.26 -14.20
CA ALA A 249 -15.83 -10.99 -14.28
C ALA A 249 -16.29 -9.72 -13.54
N SER A 250 -15.56 -9.27 -12.51
CA SER A 250 -15.87 -8.06 -11.75
C SER A 250 -15.21 -6.78 -12.28
N LEU A 251 -14.41 -6.86 -13.36
CA LEU A 251 -13.57 -5.76 -13.81
C LEU A 251 -14.41 -4.61 -14.36
N VAL A 252 -14.15 -3.42 -13.82
CA VAL A 252 -14.80 -2.16 -14.17
C VAL A 252 -13.84 -1.28 -14.97
N ARG A 253 -12.55 -1.30 -14.65
CA ARG A 253 -11.53 -0.53 -15.36
C ARG A 253 -10.29 -1.37 -15.63
N LEU A 254 -9.87 -1.36 -16.89
CA LEU A 254 -8.59 -1.86 -17.35
C LEU A 254 -7.81 -0.72 -18.00
N ASP A 255 -6.68 -0.37 -17.41
CA ASP A 255 -5.77 0.65 -17.92
C ASP A 255 -4.38 0.04 -18.14
N MET A 256 -4.00 -0.06 -19.41
CA MET A 256 -2.73 -0.60 -19.87
C MET A 256 -2.12 0.29 -20.96
N ALA A 257 -2.42 1.59 -20.92
CA ALA A 257 -1.90 2.56 -21.87
C ALA A 257 -0.39 2.74 -21.72
N GLY A 258 0.36 3.04 -22.79
CA GLY A 258 1.77 3.44 -22.65
C GLY A 258 2.69 2.35 -22.10
N CYS A 259 2.52 1.08 -22.52
CA CYS A 259 3.16 -0.09 -21.92
C CYS A 259 4.04 -0.91 -22.90
N ASN A 260 4.25 -0.42 -24.12
CA ASN A 260 4.95 -1.14 -25.19
C ASN A 260 4.27 -2.47 -25.59
N LEU A 261 2.95 -2.59 -25.39
CA LEU A 261 2.22 -3.82 -25.69
C LEU A 261 2.15 -4.08 -27.19
N THR A 262 2.28 -5.34 -27.57
CA THR A 262 2.27 -5.80 -28.97
C THR A 262 1.17 -6.83 -29.21
N GLY A 263 0.92 -7.15 -30.48
CA GLY A 263 -0.05 -8.17 -30.85
C GLY A 263 -1.51 -7.71 -30.74
N PRO A 264 -2.49 -8.62 -30.89
CA PRO A 264 -3.89 -8.24 -31.01
C PRO A 264 -4.56 -7.95 -29.67
N ILE A 265 -5.61 -7.13 -29.71
CA ILE A 265 -6.58 -7.02 -28.62
C ILE A 265 -7.35 -8.35 -28.52
N PRO A 266 -7.32 -9.07 -27.39
CA PRO A 266 -8.02 -10.35 -27.27
C PRO A 266 -9.54 -10.19 -27.33
N ALA A 267 -10.20 -10.99 -28.17
CA ALA A 267 -11.66 -10.98 -28.27
C ALA A 267 -12.37 -11.38 -26.95
N SER A 268 -11.66 -12.08 -26.06
CA SER A 268 -12.13 -12.45 -24.73
C SER A 268 -12.43 -11.25 -23.83
N LEU A 269 -11.84 -10.06 -24.09
CA LEU A 269 -12.20 -8.85 -23.35
C LEU A 269 -13.69 -8.47 -23.51
N GLY A 270 -14.36 -8.91 -24.59
CA GLY A 270 -15.81 -8.77 -24.76
C GLY A 270 -16.67 -9.57 -23.76
N GLN A 271 -16.05 -10.41 -22.92
CA GLN A 271 -16.71 -11.15 -21.84
C GLN A 271 -16.85 -10.31 -20.56
N LEU A 272 -16.15 -9.19 -20.43
CA LEU A 272 -16.09 -8.36 -19.23
C LEU A 272 -17.35 -7.50 -19.06
N LYS A 273 -18.46 -8.12 -18.65
CA LYS A 273 -19.78 -7.46 -18.62
C LYS A 273 -19.93 -6.28 -17.69
N ASN A 274 -18.99 -6.05 -16.77
CA ASN A 274 -18.95 -4.89 -15.86
C ASN A 274 -18.01 -3.77 -16.34
N LEU A 275 -17.30 -3.96 -17.45
CA LEU A 275 -16.27 -3.04 -17.90
C LEU A 275 -16.88 -1.70 -18.33
N LYS A 276 -16.33 -0.63 -17.76
CA LYS A 276 -16.70 0.77 -18.04
C LYS A 276 -15.59 1.55 -18.72
N THR A 277 -14.34 1.24 -18.39
CA THR A 277 -13.18 1.91 -18.96
C THR A 277 -12.20 0.89 -19.50
N LEU A 278 -11.82 1.06 -20.77
CA LEU A 278 -10.77 0.28 -21.42
C LEU A 278 -9.79 1.24 -22.10
N PHE A 279 -8.62 1.39 -21.52
CA PHE A 279 -7.55 2.27 -21.99
C PHE A 279 -6.35 1.44 -22.43
N LEU A 280 -6.07 1.45 -23.72
CA LEU A 280 -4.98 0.72 -24.38
C LEU A 280 -4.15 1.64 -25.30
N GLN A 281 -4.35 2.95 -25.19
CA GLN A 281 -3.67 3.92 -26.05
C GLN A 281 -2.16 3.96 -25.85
N VAL A 282 -1.43 4.45 -26.86
CA VAL A 282 0.04 4.57 -26.86
C VAL A 282 0.69 3.19 -26.66
N ASN A 283 0.44 2.28 -27.58
CA ASN A 283 1.04 0.94 -27.60
C ASN A 283 1.35 0.53 -29.07
N HIS A 284 1.79 -0.71 -29.27
CA HIS A 284 2.06 -1.31 -30.58
C HIS A 284 1.05 -2.44 -30.88
N LEU A 285 -0.21 -2.27 -30.45
CA LEU A 285 -1.25 -3.29 -30.65
C LEU A 285 -1.61 -3.36 -32.14
N THR A 286 -1.72 -4.57 -32.67
CA THR A 286 -1.95 -4.84 -34.10
C THR A 286 -3.26 -5.58 -34.35
N GLY A 287 -3.61 -5.75 -35.63
CA GLY A 287 -4.80 -6.50 -36.02
C GLY A 287 -6.13 -5.76 -35.78
N PRO A 288 -7.28 -6.42 -35.98
CA PRO A 288 -8.58 -5.78 -35.92
C PRO A 288 -9.08 -5.55 -34.50
N ILE A 289 -9.88 -4.48 -34.34
CA ILE A 289 -10.68 -4.26 -33.13
C ILE A 289 -11.71 -5.41 -33.01
N PRO A 290 -11.75 -6.16 -31.90
CA PRO A 290 -12.70 -7.26 -31.75
C PRO A 290 -14.15 -6.77 -31.71
N ALA A 291 -14.99 -7.28 -32.60
CA ALA A 291 -16.42 -6.96 -32.63
C ALA A 291 -17.17 -7.33 -31.33
N THR A 292 -16.61 -8.26 -30.53
CA THR A 292 -17.14 -8.66 -29.21
C THR A 292 -17.16 -7.52 -28.20
N LEU A 293 -16.31 -6.49 -28.37
CA LEU A 293 -16.31 -5.29 -27.52
C LEU A 293 -17.60 -4.47 -27.68
N GLY A 294 -18.24 -4.51 -28.85
CA GLY A 294 -19.54 -3.85 -29.10
C GLY A 294 -20.70 -4.42 -28.25
N SER A 295 -20.50 -5.57 -27.62
CA SER A 295 -21.49 -6.25 -26.76
C SER A 295 -21.27 -5.98 -25.26
N LEU A 296 -20.45 -4.98 -24.90
CA LEU A 296 -20.21 -4.57 -23.52
C LEU A 296 -21.28 -3.55 -23.08
N PRO A 297 -22.17 -3.89 -22.15
CA PRO A 297 -23.38 -3.10 -21.88
C PRO A 297 -23.11 -1.79 -21.13
N TYR A 298 -21.97 -1.68 -20.43
CA TYR A 298 -21.64 -0.55 -19.58
C TYR A 298 -20.37 0.20 -20.01
N LEU A 299 -19.82 -0.06 -21.21
CA LEU A 299 -18.60 0.61 -21.61
C LEU A 299 -18.84 2.09 -21.86
N GLU A 300 -18.19 2.94 -21.07
CA GLU A 300 -18.33 4.40 -21.09
C GLU A 300 -17.12 5.08 -21.73
N SER A 301 -15.94 4.48 -21.67
CA SER A 301 -14.71 5.04 -22.20
C SER A 301 -13.83 3.98 -22.85
N LEU A 302 -13.56 4.18 -24.14
CA LEU A 302 -12.66 3.36 -24.94
C LEU A 302 -11.63 4.27 -25.59
N ASP A 303 -10.37 4.03 -25.29
CA ASP A 303 -9.26 4.77 -25.88
C ASP A 303 -8.17 3.81 -26.36
N PHE A 304 -8.04 3.71 -27.69
CA PHE A 304 -7.04 2.92 -28.40
C PHE A 304 -6.14 3.81 -29.27
N ASP A 305 -6.04 5.11 -28.97
CA ASP A 305 -5.21 6.02 -29.75
C ASP A 305 -3.75 5.56 -29.85
N ASN A 306 -3.07 5.92 -30.93
CA ASN A 306 -1.63 5.67 -31.12
C ASN A 306 -1.27 4.19 -30.95
N ASN A 307 -1.72 3.40 -31.92
CA ASN A 307 -1.49 1.97 -32.04
C ASN A 307 -1.34 1.59 -33.54
N GLU A 308 -1.16 0.30 -33.81
CA GLU A 308 -1.00 -0.25 -35.16
C GLU A 308 -2.23 -1.09 -35.56
N LEU A 309 -3.43 -0.75 -35.05
CA LEU A 309 -4.66 -1.48 -35.32
C LEU A 309 -5.06 -1.33 -36.79
N THR A 310 -5.60 -2.40 -37.37
CA THR A 310 -5.95 -2.50 -38.80
C THR A 310 -7.40 -2.96 -39.00
N GLY A 311 -7.92 -2.89 -40.22
CA GLY A 311 -9.28 -3.35 -40.52
C GLY A 311 -10.34 -2.32 -40.13
N GLU A 312 -11.62 -2.71 -40.19
CA GLU A 312 -12.72 -1.76 -40.01
C GLU A 312 -13.12 -1.59 -38.54
N ILE A 313 -13.66 -0.42 -38.20
CA ILE A 313 -14.36 -0.21 -36.92
C ILE A 313 -15.60 -1.13 -36.89
N PRO A 314 -15.75 -2.03 -35.90
CA PRO A 314 -16.85 -2.99 -35.89
C PRO A 314 -18.22 -2.32 -35.88
N ALA A 315 -19.11 -2.72 -36.78
CA ALA A 315 -20.48 -2.20 -36.84
C ALA A 315 -21.27 -2.39 -35.53
N THR A 316 -20.88 -3.35 -34.68
CA THR A 316 -21.44 -3.56 -33.34
C THR A 316 -21.24 -2.35 -32.42
N PHE A 317 -20.25 -1.48 -32.67
CA PHE A 317 -20.01 -0.28 -31.86
C PHE A 317 -21.15 0.74 -31.99
N SER A 318 -21.96 0.68 -33.06
CA SER A 318 -23.20 1.46 -33.19
C SER A 318 -24.22 1.19 -32.08
N GLN A 319 -24.11 0.06 -31.38
CA GLN A 319 -25.01 -0.35 -30.29
C GLN A 319 -24.52 0.12 -28.90
N MET A 320 -23.35 0.74 -28.81
CA MET A 320 -22.73 1.12 -27.53
C MET A 320 -23.28 2.45 -27.02
N ILE A 321 -24.51 2.42 -26.51
CA ILE A 321 -25.25 3.62 -26.08
C ILE A 321 -24.67 4.33 -24.84
N GLN A 322 -23.78 3.69 -24.09
CA GLN A 322 -23.14 4.26 -22.90
C GLN A 322 -21.82 4.97 -23.21
N LEU A 323 -21.30 4.85 -24.43
CA LEU A 323 -19.97 5.33 -24.79
C LEU A 323 -19.93 6.87 -24.81
N LYS A 324 -19.04 7.45 -24.02
CA LYS A 324 -18.83 8.90 -23.86
C LYS A 324 -17.49 9.35 -24.41
N LEU A 325 -16.47 8.51 -24.25
CA LEU A 325 -15.15 8.68 -24.84
C LEU A 325 -14.91 7.54 -25.82
N PHE A 326 -14.64 7.89 -27.07
CA PHE A 326 -14.28 6.96 -28.13
C PHE A 326 -13.13 7.57 -28.93
N ASN A 327 -11.93 7.05 -28.70
CA ASN A 327 -10.72 7.55 -29.32
C ASN A 327 -9.96 6.41 -30.00
N LEU A 328 -9.77 6.54 -31.31
CA LEU A 328 -9.07 5.59 -32.18
C LEU A 328 -8.04 6.30 -33.07
N PHE A 329 -7.63 7.52 -32.69
CA PHE A 329 -6.71 8.31 -33.51
C PHE A 329 -5.36 7.59 -33.70
N ASP A 330 -4.63 7.93 -34.76
CA ASP A 330 -3.29 7.38 -35.05
C ASP A 330 -3.25 5.84 -35.03
N ASN A 331 -4.06 5.25 -35.92
CA ASN A 331 -4.13 3.81 -36.23
C ASN A 331 -4.24 3.63 -37.76
N HIS A 332 -4.36 2.39 -38.23
CA HIS A 332 -4.53 2.02 -39.65
C HIS A 332 -5.93 1.48 -39.98
N LEU A 333 -6.97 2.11 -39.41
CA LEU A 333 -8.39 1.73 -39.50
C LEU A 333 -9.15 2.41 -40.65
#